data_AF-A0A0S8I1V9-F1
#
_entry.id   AF-A0A0S8I1V9-F1
#
_cell.length_a   1.000
_cell.length_b   1.000
_cell.length_c   1.000
_cell.angle_alpha   90.00
_cell.angle_beta   90.00
_cell.angle_gamma   90.00
#
_symmetry.space_group_name_H-M   'P 1'
#
loop_
_entity.id
_entity.type
_entity.pdbx_description
1 polymer ?
#
loop_
_entity_poly.entity_id
_entity_poly.type
_entity_poly.pdbx_seq_one_letter_code
_entity_poly.pdbx_strand_id
1 'polypeptide(L)'
;MKRYYLIIIAVSALALALGCSKSPVNVEAEDVLSEQEAEFKAMETDFASIVIDEEPDSSRTIGERRIERLRFQLRRMNLFLERLGKYEEKYPNEEAHKLIRLAKRYLNAAIKAYQEEKYRECYRYLKNARENAREALILLKPRNRYRNRNGG
;
A
#
# COMPACT_ATOMS: atom_id res chain seq x y z
N MET A 1 -47.44 34.49 39.44
CA MET A 1 -47.98 33.34 38.67
C MET A 1 -46.82 32.46 38.24
N LYS A 2 -46.92 31.15 38.49
CA LYS A 2 -45.95 30.13 38.05
C LYS A 2 -45.89 30.05 36.52
N ARG A 3 -44.72 29.74 35.96
CA ARG A 3 -44.52 28.71 34.91
C ARG A 3 -43.03 28.52 34.66
N TYR A 4 -42.54 27.31 34.97
CA TYR A 4 -41.27 26.76 34.54
C TYR A 4 -41.26 26.59 33.02
N TYR A 5 -40.09 26.57 32.37
CA TYR A 5 -39.63 25.45 31.53
C TYR A 5 -38.21 25.68 30.97
N LEU A 6 -37.43 24.61 31.08
CA LEU A 6 -36.48 24.07 30.09
C LEU A 6 -35.11 24.73 29.90
N ILE A 7 -34.14 24.05 30.50
CA ILE A 7 -32.76 23.88 30.05
C ILE A 7 -32.74 23.53 28.55
N ILE A 8 -32.06 24.34 27.74
CA ILE A 8 -31.45 23.90 26.49
C ILE A 8 -30.01 24.42 26.48
N ILE A 9 -29.10 23.45 26.42
CA ILE A 9 -27.66 23.56 26.26
C ILE A 9 -27.35 24.35 24.98
N ALA A 10 -26.63 25.46 25.11
CA ALA A 10 -25.90 26.04 24.00
C ALA A 10 -24.43 26.13 24.41
N VAL A 11 -23.70 25.06 24.09
CA VAL A 11 -22.25 25.07 23.98
C VAL A 11 -21.87 26.16 22.98
N SER A 12 -21.16 27.21 23.41
CA SER A 12 -19.94 27.74 22.78
C SER A 12 -19.64 29.19 23.15
N ALA A 13 -18.34 29.45 23.34
CA ALA A 13 -17.66 30.74 23.39
C ALA A 13 -17.91 31.53 24.69
N LEU A 14 -16.90 31.90 25.49
CA LEU A 14 -15.66 32.53 25.07
C LEU A 14 -14.75 32.76 26.29
N ALA A 15 -13.44 32.57 26.08
CA ALA A 15 -12.32 33.24 26.76
C ALA A 15 -12.18 33.11 28.29
N LEU A 16 -11.24 32.27 28.72
CA LEU A 16 -10.14 32.74 29.58
C LEU A 16 -9.03 31.66 29.69
N ALA A 17 -8.15 31.63 28.70
CA ALA A 17 -6.78 31.18 28.88
C ALA A 17 -5.90 31.84 27.82
N LEU A 18 -5.64 33.14 28.03
CA LEU A 18 -4.50 33.83 27.43
C LEU A 18 -3.22 33.19 27.97
N GLY A 19 -2.67 32.26 27.20
CA GLY A 19 -1.30 31.80 27.30
C GLY A 19 -0.60 32.16 26.00
N CYS A 20 -0.03 33.37 25.91
CA CYS A 20 0.94 33.72 24.89
C CYS A 20 2.20 32.84 25.09
N SER A 21 2.34 31.77 24.31
CA SER A 21 3.59 31.38 23.65
C SER A 21 3.47 30.00 23.00
N LYS A 22 4.21 29.86 21.91
CA LYS A 22 4.35 28.71 21.00
C LYS A 22 3.30 28.71 19.90
N SER A 23 3.80 29.09 18.73
CA SER A 23 3.29 28.76 17.38
C SER A 23 2.50 27.46 17.37
N PRO A 24 1.45 27.32 16.53
CA PRO A 24 0.68 26.08 16.44
C PRO A 24 1.66 24.92 16.30
N VAL A 25 1.70 24.09 17.34
CA VAL A 25 2.54 22.89 17.33
C VAL A 25 1.99 22.03 16.20
N ASN A 26 2.91 21.50 15.41
CA ASN A 26 2.72 20.83 14.14
C ASN A 26 2.08 19.43 14.31
N VAL A 27 0.94 19.34 15.01
CA VAL A 27 0.28 18.07 15.36
C VAL A 27 -0.28 17.38 14.11
N GLU A 28 -0.80 18.13 13.15
CA GLU A 28 -1.35 17.57 11.89
C GLU A 28 -0.29 16.88 11.02
N ALA A 29 0.95 17.38 11.01
CA ALA A 29 2.01 16.78 10.20
C ALA A 29 2.56 15.48 10.80
N GLU A 30 2.50 15.32 12.13
CA GLU A 30 2.96 14.12 12.84
C GLU A 30 1.93 12.99 12.71
N ASP A 31 0.64 13.31 12.86
CA ASP A 31 -0.46 12.34 12.70
C ASP A 31 -0.53 11.76 11.27
N VAL A 32 -0.39 12.61 10.24
CA VAL A 32 -0.43 12.16 8.82
C VAL A 32 0.75 11.24 8.48
N LEU A 33 1.95 11.51 9.01
CA LEU A 33 3.11 10.64 8.82
C LEU A 33 2.90 9.28 9.50
N SER A 34 2.30 9.26 10.70
CA SER A 34 1.99 8.02 11.41
C SER A 34 0.99 7.12 10.64
N GLU A 35 -0.02 7.73 10.01
CA GLU A 35 -1.00 7.02 9.19
C GLU A 35 -0.36 6.45 7.93
N GLN A 36 0.46 7.26 7.24
CA GLN A 36 1.17 6.83 6.04
C GLN A 36 2.12 5.65 6.32
N GLU A 37 2.85 5.68 7.44
CA GLU A 37 3.74 4.60 7.87
C GLU A 37 2.98 3.31 8.21
N ALA A 38 1.86 3.42 8.91
CA ALA A 38 1.02 2.26 9.24
C ALA A 38 0.44 1.62 7.96
N GLU A 39 -0.05 2.44 7.04
CA GLU A 39 -0.58 2.00 5.75
C GLU A 39 0.53 1.33 4.90
N PHE A 40 1.72 1.93 4.86
CA PHE A 40 2.87 1.38 4.15
C PHE A 40 3.33 0.03 4.73
N LYS A 41 3.40 -0.09 6.07
CA LYS A 41 3.78 -1.32 6.75
C LYS A 41 2.80 -2.46 6.47
N ALA A 42 1.51 -2.15 6.36
CA ALA A 42 0.51 -3.13 5.94
C ALA A 42 0.75 -3.58 4.48
N MET A 43 1.12 -2.68 3.57
CA MET A 43 1.51 -3.07 2.21
C MET A 43 2.78 -3.91 2.17
N GLU A 44 3.79 -3.63 2.99
CA GLU A 44 5.00 -4.48 3.10
C GLU A 44 4.63 -5.91 3.55
N THR A 45 3.69 -6.02 4.48
CA THR A 45 3.19 -7.32 4.96
C THR A 45 2.43 -8.07 3.86
N ASP A 46 1.55 -7.38 3.13
CA ASP A 46 0.85 -7.95 1.97
C ASP A 46 1.86 -8.41 0.90
N PHE A 47 2.87 -7.60 0.60
CA PHE A 47 3.89 -7.96 -0.39
C PHE A 47 4.73 -9.16 0.03
N ALA A 48 5.18 -9.21 1.29
CA ALA A 48 5.98 -10.31 1.83
C ALA A 48 5.24 -11.66 1.76
N SER A 49 3.91 -11.62 1.81
CA SER A 49 3.06 -12.81 1.73
C SER A 49 2.92 -13.39 0.31
N ILE A 50 3.33 -12.64 -0.73
CA ILE A 50 3.33 -13.10 -2.12
C ILE A 50 4.65 -13.84 -2.38
N VAL A 51 4.55 -15.17 -2.32
CA VAL A 51 5.68 -16.08 -2.48
C VAL A 51 5.52 -16.83 -3.80
N ILE A 52 6.39 -16.54 -4.75
CA ILE A 52 6.42 -17.21 -6.05
C ILE A 52 7.44 -18.33 -5.96
N ASP A 53 6.96 -19.57 -6.05
CA ASP A 53 7.82 -20.75 -6.10
C ASP A 53 8.80 -20.68 -7.29
N GLU A 54 9.84 -21.51 -7.27
CA GLU A 54 10.77 -21.63 -8.39
C GLU A 54 10.06 -22.00 -9.69
N GLU A 55 10.63 -21.52 -10.80
CA GLU A 55 10.06 -21.80 -12.11
C GLU A 55 10.23 -23.30 -12.39
N PRO A 56 9.19 -24.01 -12.87
CA PRO A 56 9.32 -25.41 -13.22
C PRO A 56 10.22 -25.57 -14.46
N ASP A 57 11.14 -26.54 -14.42
CA ASP A 57 12.04 -26.85 -15.54
C ASP A 57 11.28 -27.24 -16.83
N SER A 58 10.08 -27.81 -16.67
CA SER A 58 9.20 -28.19 -17.78
C SER A 58 7.75 -27.79 -17.50
N SER A 59 7.04 -27.36 -18.54
CA SER A 59 5.60 -27.06 -18.48
C SER A 59 4.72 -28.31 -18.34
N ARG A 60 5.25 -29.50 -18.66
CA ARG A 60 4.49 -30.77 -18.70
C ARG A 60 4.39 -31.50 -17.36
N THR A 61 5.09 -31.03 -16.32
CA THR A 61 5.24 -31.77 -15.04
C THR A 61 4.98 -30.87 -13.83
N ILE A 62 3.90 -30.10 -13.87
CA ILE A 62 3.42 -29.34 -12.72
C ILE A 62 2.23 -30.07 -12.11
N GLY A 63 2.35 -30.51 -10.86
CA GLY A 63 1.25 -31.14 -10.13
C GLY A 63 0.16 -30.14 -9.73
N GLU A 64 -1.06 -30.63 -9.54
CA GLU A 64 -2.25 -29.83 -9.22
C GLU A 64 -2.05 -28.86 -8.05
N ARG A 65 -1.39 -29.30 -6.98
CA ARG A 65 -1.08 -28.45 -5.82
C ARG A 65 -0.27 -27.20 -6.19
N ARG A 66 0.64 -27.29 -7.17
CA ARG A 66 1.42 -26.13 -7.65
C ARG A 66 0.56 -25.21 -8.51
N ILE A 67 -0.36 -25.76 -9.30
CA ILE A 67 -1.33 -25.00 -10.10
C ILE A 67 -2.23 -24.18 -9.16
N GLU A 68 -2.76 -24.81 -8.11
CA GLU A 68 -3.60 -24.12 -7.11
C GLU A 68 -2.85 -23.01 -6.38
N ARG A 69 -1.61 -23.28 -5.97
CA ARG A 69 -0.74 -22.25 -5.38
C ARG A 69 -0.51 -21.10 -6.35
N LEU A 70 -0.22 -21.39 -7.62
CA LEU A 70 -0.01 -20.36 -8.63
C LEU A 70 -1.27 -19.49 -8.82
N ARG A 71 -2.46 -20.09 -8.87
CA ARG A 71 -3.74 -19.38 -8.89
C ARG A 71 -3.91 -18.46 -7.68
N PHE A 72 -3.56 -18.95 -6.50
CA PHE A 72 -3.60 -18.16 -5.28
C PHE A 72 -2.64 -16.97 -5.34
N GLN A 73 -1.41 -17.17 -5.80
CA GLN A 73 -0.43 -16.08 -5.93
C GLN A 73 -0.86 -15.03 -6.97
N LEU A 74 -1.44 -15.43 -8.10
CA LEU A 74 -2.02 -14.50 -9.08
C LEU A 74 -3.08 -13.60 -8.44
N ARG A 75 -3.99 -14.19 -7.65
CA ARG A 75 -5.03 -13.43 -6.95
C ARG A 75 -4.45 -12.45 -5.93
N ARG A 76 -3.47 -12.89 -5.12
CA ARG A 76 -2.81 -12.00 -4.14
C ARG A 76 -2.10 -10.84 -4.82
N MET A 77 -1.39 -11.13 -5.91
CA MET A 77 -0.67 -10.12 -6.68
C MET A 77 -1.64 -9.07 -7.25
N ASN A 78 -2.81 -9.50 -7.75
CA ASN A 78 -3.83 -8.59 -8.23
C ASN A 78 -4.32 -7.63 -7.13
N LEU A 79 -4.72 -8.18 -5.98
CA LEU A 79 -5.19 -7.39 -4.84
C LEU A 79 -4.11 -6.43 -4.32
N PHE A 80 -2.86 -6.89 -4.28
CA PHE A 80 -1.73 -6.04 -3.90
C PHE A 80 -1.54 -4.88 -4.88
N LEU A 81 -1.57 -5.11 -6.20
CA LEU A 81 -1.41 -4.04 -7.20
C LEU A 81 -2.57 -3.05 -7.23
N GLU A 82 -3.78 -3.49 -6.88
CA GLU A 82 -4.92 -2.60 -6.67
C GLU A 82 -4.68 -1.69 -5.47
N ARG A 83 -4.27 -2.25 -4.33
CA ARG A 83 -3.96 -1.49 -3.12
C ARG A 83 -2.79 -0.54 -3.32
N LEU A 84 -1.70 -1.01 -3.93
CA LEU A 84 -0.52 -0.20 -4.23
C LEU A 84 -0.85 0.96 -5.17
N GLY A 85 -1.75 0.74 -6.14
CA GLY A 85 -2.25 1.81 -7.02
C GLY A 85 -3.01 2.89 -6.24
N LYS A 86 -3.92 2.50 -5.34
CA LYS A 86 -4.63 3.46 -4.48
C LYS A 86 -3.69 4.22 -3.55
N TYR A 87 -2.66 3.55 -3.03
CA TYR A 87 -1.65 4.19 -2.22
C TYR A 87 -0.84 5.21 -3.03
N GLU A 88 -0.45 4.88 -4.26
CA GLU A 88 0.23 5.82 -5.17
C GLU A 88 -0.66 7.00 -5.53
N GLU A 89 -1.96 6.82 -5.72
CA GLU A 89 -2.91 7.92 -5.92
C GLU A 89 -2.94 8.89 -4.72
N LYS A 90 -2.82 8.36 -3.49
CA LYS A 90 -2.75 9.15 -2.24
C LYS A 90 -1.38 9.81 -2.05
N TYR A 91 -0.30 9.14 -2.46
CA TYR A 91 1.08 9.58 -2.33
C TYR A 91 1.82 9.49 -3.68
N PRO A 92 1.59 10.46 -4.60
CA PRO A 92 2.01 10.34 -5.99
C PRO A 92 3.52 10.20 -6.18
N ASN A 93 3.91 9.29 -7.07
CA ASN A 93 5.29 9.12 -7.51
C ASN A 93 5.32 8.61 -8.95
N GLU A 94 5.79 9.44 -9.89
CA GLU A 94 5.73 9.16 -11.33
C GLU A 94 6.47 7.87 -11.72
N GLU A 95 7.63 7.60 -11.11
CA GLU A 95 8.41 6.39 -11.38
C GLU A 95 7.73 5.15 -10.79
N ALA A 96 7.18 5.27 -9.57
CA ALA A 96 6.36 4.21 -8.99
C ALA A 96 5.13 3.93 -9.86
N HIS A 97 4.47 4.96 -10.39
CA HIS A 97 3.33 4.83 -11.30
C HIS A 97 3.69 4.05 -12.57
N LYS A 98 4.83 4.34 -13.20
CA LYS A 98 5.34 3.59 -14.36
C LYS A 98 5.57 2.12 -14.01
N LEU A 99 6.20 1.84 -12.88
CA LEU A 99 6.47 0.48 -12.40
C LEU A 99 5.19 -0.29 -12.06
N ILE A 100 4.20 0.35 -11.43
CA ILE A 100 2.88 -0.25 -11.15
C ILE A 100 2.16 -0.60 -12.45
N ARG A 101 2.18 0.27 -13.47
CA ARG A 101 1.61 -0.03 -14.79
C ARG A 101 2.30 -1.23 -15.44
N LEU A 102 3.64 -1.29 -15.37
CA LEU A 102 4.40 -2.41 -15.91
C LEU A 102 4.12 -3.72 -15.16
N ALA A 103 4.04 -3.67 -13.83
CA ALA A 103 3.64 -4.80 -13.00
C ALA A 103 2.24 -5.34 -13.36
N LYS A 104 1.27 -4.45 -13.57
CA LYS A 104 -0.09 -4.81 -14.02
C LYS A 104 -0.08 -5.48 -15.40
N ARG A 105 0.73 -4.98 -16.35
CA ARG A 105 0.89 -5.61 -17.68
C ARG A 105 1.45 -7.03 -17.57
N TYR A 106 2.48 -7.24 -16.76
CA TYR A 106 3.03 -8.57 -16.52
C TYR A 106 2.04 -9.48 -15.82
N LEU A 107 1.28 -8.99 -14.84
CA LEU A 107 0.23 -9.77 -14.18
C LEU A 107 -0.86 -10.22 -15.17
N ASN A 108 -1.31 -9.34 -16.05
CA ASN A 108 -2.27 -9.70 -17.09
C ASN A 108 -1.72 -10.79 -18.04
N ALA A 109 -0.44 -10.68 -18.41
CA ALA A 109 0.25 -11.72 -19.19
C ALA A 109 0.35 -13.05 -18.42
N ALA A 110 0.62 -13.01 -17.11
CA ALA A 110 0.65 -14.18 -16.25
C ALA A 110 -0.72 -14.86 -16.14
N ILE A 111 -1.79 -14.08 -15.95
CA ILE A 111 -3.18 -14.59 -15.91
C ILE A 111 -3.53 -15.25 -17.25
N LYS A 112 -3.21 -14.62 -18.37
CA LYS A 112 -3.42 -15.20 -19.70
C LYS A 112 -2.64 -16.51 -19.87
N ALA A 113 -1.37 -16.53 -19.51
CA ALA A 113 -0.55 -17.74 -19.57
C ALA A 113 -1.09 -18.87 -18.67
N TYR A 114 -1.65 -18.54 -17.50
CA TYR A 114 -2.32 -19.50 -16.63
C TYR A 114 -3.56 -20.10 -17.29
N GLN A 115 -4.40 -19.28 -17.93
CA GLN A 115 -5.60 -19.72 -18.64
C GLN A 115 -5.29 -20.60 -19.86
N GLU A 116 -4.15 -20.35 -20.51
CA GLU A 116 -3.64 -21.14 -21.63
C GLU A 116 -2.81 -22.36 -21.19
N GLU A 117 -2.77 -22.66 -19.87
CA GLU A 117 -1.99 -23.76 -19.28
C GLU A 117 -0.46 -23.67 -19.55
N LYS A 118 0.02 -22.49 -19.93
CA LYS A 118 1.44 -22.16 -20.12
C LYS A 118 2.09 -21.80 -18.79
N TYR A 119 2.12 -22.74 -17.85
CA TYR A 119 2.50 -22.47 -16.47
C TYR A 119 3.91 -21.92 -16.29
N ARG A 120 4.89 -22.39 -17.09
CA ARG A 120 6.25 -21.86 -17.06
C ARG A 120 6.29 -20.36 -17.39
N GLU A 121 5.58 -19.96 -18.44
CA GLU A 121 5.45 -18.55 -18.81
C GLU A 121 4.71 -17.75 -17.73
N CYS A 122 3.66 -18.34 -17.14
CA CYS A 122 2.94 -17.72 -16.02
C CYS A 122 3.87 -17.41 -14.84
N TYR A 123 4.73 -18.36 -14.42
CA TYR A 123 5.72 -18.13 -13.38
C TYR A 123 6.67 -16.98 -13.73
N ARG A 124 7.20 -16.97 -14.95
CA ARG A 124 8.10 -15.91 -15.42
C ARG A 124 7.44 -14.52 -15.40
N TYR A 125 6.22 -14.40 -15.95
CA TYR A 125 5.50 -13.14 -15.94
C TYR A 125 5.13 -12.70 -14.52
N LEU A 126 4.72 -13.63 -13.65
CA LEU A 126 4.40 -13.33 -12.27
C LEU A 126 5.62 -12.86 -11.47
N LYS A 127 6.81 -13.44 -11.70
CA LYS A 127 8.08 -12.96 -11.13
C LYS A 127 8.37 -11.52 -11.55
N ASN A 128 8.26 -11.22 -12.85
CA ASN A 128 8.46 -9.86 -13.36
C ASN A 128 7.45 -8.87 -12.76
N ALA A 129 6.18 -9.27 -12.62
CA ALA A 129 5.16 -8.44 -11.97
C ALA A 129 5.55 -8.11 -10.53
N ARG A 130 6.01 -9.12 -9.77
CA ARG A 130 6.43 -8.96 -8.37
C ARG A 130 7.68 -8.09 -8.23
N GLU A 131 8.65 -8.22 -9.13
CA GLU A 131 9.86 -7.39 -9.14
C GLU A 131 9.52 -5.92 -9.37
N ASN A 132 8.73 -5.61 -10.40
CA ASN A 132 8.32 -4.22 -10.66
C ASN A 132 7.49 -3.63 -9.52
N ALA A 133 6.61 -4.43 -8.92
CA ALA A 133 5.88 -4.06 -7.70
C ALA A 133 6.80 -3.75 -6.51
N ARG A 134 7.86 -4.54 -6.32
CA ARG A 134 8.85 -4.33 -5.26
C ARG A 134 9.53 -2.97 -5.43
N GLU A 135 10.00 -2.68 -6.64
CA GLU A 135 10.66 -1.41 -6.95
C GLU A 135 9.72 -0.23 -6.75
N ALA A 136 8.46 -0.34 -7.17
CA ALA A 136 7.44 0.67 -6.90
C ALA A 136 7.23 0.88 -5.39
N LEU A 137 7.16 -0.21 -4.61
CA LEU A 137 7.00 -0.15 -3.15
C LEU A 137 8.19 0.55 -2.48
N ILE A 138 9.43 0.31 -2.93
CA ILE A 138 10.63 0.99 -2.42
C ILE A 138 10.55 2.49 -2.67
N LEU A 139 10.11 2.92 -3.86
CA LEU A 139 9.97 4.33 -4.20
C LEU A 139 8.89 5.05 -3.40
N LEU A 140 7.85 4.32 -2.99
CA LEU A 140 6.73 4.82 -2.19
C LEU A 140 7.00 4.80 -0.68
N LYS A 141 8.16 4.29 -0.25
CA LYS A 141 8.52 4.23 1.16
C LYS A 141 8.55 5.63 1.78
N PRO A 142 7.81 5.87 2.89
CA PRO A 142 7.87 7.13 3.62
C PRO A 142 9.31 7.45 4.03
N ARG A 143 9.77 8.67 3.75
CA ARG A 143 11.09 9.14 4.16
C ARG A 143 10.95 9.96 5.44
N ASN A 144 11.60 9.51 6.52
CA ASN A 144 11.69 10.29 7.75
C ASN A 144 12.43 11.60 7.50
N ARG A 145 11.73 12.74 7.61
CA ARG A 145 12.31 14.09 7.49
C ARG A 145 13.07 14.55 8.75
N TYR A 146 13.12 13.74 9.81
CA TYR A 146 13.74 14.09 11.10
C TYR A 146 15.10 13.41 11.32
N ARG A 147 16.06 13.64 10.43
CA ARG A 147 17.47 13.32 10.70
C ARG A 147 18.39 14.41 10.18
N ASN A 148 18.17 15.65 10.64
CA ASN A 148 19.12 16.77 10.52
C ASN A 148 18.76 17.90 11.52
N ARG A 149 18.89 17.61 12.82
CA ARG A 149 19.09 18.62 13.87
C ARG A 149 19.99 17.97 14.92
N ASN A 150 21.29 18.04 14.71
CA ASN A 150 22.39 17.90 15.69
C ASN A 150 23.67 17.62 14.88
N GLY A 151 24.30 18.68 14.40
CA GLY A 151 25.50 18.62 13.56
C GLY A 151 25.92 20.02 13.13
N GLY A 152 26.09 20.90 14.11
CA GLY A 152 26.58 22.27 13.99
C GLY A 152 27.03 22.76 15.35
#